data_AF-A0A927QUB7-F1
#
_entry.id   AF-A0A927QUB7-F1
#
_cell.length_a   1.000
_cell.length_b   1.000
_cell.length_c   1.000
_cell.angle_alpha   90.00
_cell.angle_beta   90.00
_cell.angle_gamma   90.00
#
_symmetry.space_group_name_H-M   'P 1'
#
loop_
_entity.id
_entity.type
_entity.pdbx_description
1 polymer ?
#
loop_
_entity_poly.entity_id
_entity_poly.type
_entity_poly.pdbx_seq_one_letter_code
_entity_poly.pdbx_strand_id
1 'polypeptide(L)'
;MKKIYAFLFLLPLLTFSQVNDEKYDYFVQLNTAEFSKKVNIDSLFNHKLFKSFNKEDSKIKLINFVASLDKSRNATIHGNYKDSLSYTQITLPILDENSITQMVQQIIKKSDSTNSEHIIKNSNYSLFSPAKEDFTIAWDQNVLILYVTYNTAANRNLAYADYDEEGVVEEEYAEDVADNDTVVVSEAEDVVYENNEIESTAVVAVDTTETEEVYYEDDEEYDDAYYEKIRAENEIILAEERKLTHEKHAIAIAKIFENGFETPYSSKVNTKADVSAWINYETFSEKISSFYYAIAKLATNNVPTPAMHSIKGMYLDMFFENDKARVEETIEYSKPLADIMKKVISRKPNKNIFQFFPKTEPLAYLSYHLSTEEILKNYPSLIEQSFSNLPIKKYGLDIALDLMTTIVDEEATATLLDGDFTLFFHGIEKYDYTYKSVDYDDDYEEIEVEKTISKTRPIFSFIVTSTHPKMSAKLLDLGVKQKVLTLDNGVYKLKKTEQTGEISIIRDGDVLVFSNGMDYLTNGARSDFSNKVSKDLSKNNFIGNINIGKFIKAYMQTEELGQNTAKALRVSNQFKNIELKLSNKISGNKMKMNINLQSNFSNQNIILQSLDLIDYVK
;
A
#
# COMPACT_ATOMS: atom_id res chain seq x y z
N MET A 1 15.85 -7.31 20.77
CA MET A 1 15.51 -8.24 19.66
C MET A 1 14.72 -7.59 18.52
N LYS A 2 14.15 -6.38 18.69
CA LYS A 2 13.51 -5.53 17.63
C LYS A 2 14.25 -5.33 16.28
N LYS A 3 15.52 -5.76 16.13
CA LYS A 3 16.30 -5.61 14.88
C LYS A 3 16.21 -6.80 13.94
N ILE A 4 15.99 -8.04 14.40
CA ILE A 4 15.82 -9.20 13.49
C ILE A 4 14.54 -9.06 12.66
N TYR A 5 13.49 -8.46 13.25
CA TYR A 5 12.31 -7.99 12.53
C TYR A 5 12.64 -7.06 11.35
N ALA A 6 13.71 -6.24 11.41
CA ALA A 6 14.11 -5.40 10.29
C ALA A 6 14.65 -6.16 9.07
N PHE A 7 14.99 -7.46 9.22
CA PHE A 7 15.26 -8.35 8.09
C PHE A 7 13.97 -8.95 7.48
N LEU A 8 12.93 -9.10 8.29
CA LEU A 8 11.57 -9.43 7.83
C LEU A 8 10.87 -8.23 7.18
N PHE A 9 11.26 -6.99 7.48
CA PHE A 9 10.72 -5.76 6.85
C PHE A 9 10.99 -5.61 5.33
N LEU A 10 11.73 -6.53 4.70
CA LEU A 10 11.82 -6.65 3.23
C LEU A 10 10.80 -7.63 2.62
N LEU A 11 10.00 -8.31 3.46
CA LEU A 11 8.86 -9.13 3.06
C LEU A 11 7.57 -8.41 3.49
N PRO A 12 6.80 -7.81 2.56
CA PRO A 12 5.56 -7.16 2.93
C PRO A 12 4.52 -8.19 3.40
N LEU A 13 4.11 -8.05 4.67
CA LEU A 13 2.74 -8.23 5.18
C LEU A 13 1.88 -9.32 4.49
N LEU A 14 1.99 -10.58 4.93
CA LEU A 14 1.06 -11.66 4.56
C LEU A 14 0.73 -12.55 5.76
N THR A 15 -0.34 -12.21 6.47
CA THR A 15 -0.94 -13.05 7.51
C THR A 15 -2.43 -13.24 7.25
N PHE A 16 -2.96 -14.42 7.65
CA PHE A 16 -4.37 -14.81 7.80
C PHE A 16 -5.07 -15.66 6.66
N SER A 17 -6.00 -16.57 7.08
CA SER A 17 -6.68 -17.71 6.36
C SER A 17 -7.88 -17.29 5.48
N GLN A 18 -8.66 -18.12 4.74
CA GLN A 18 -9.02 -19.58 4.72
C GLN A 18 -9.63 -19.96 3.33
N VAL A 19 -9.36 -21.09 2.62
CA VAL A 19 -10.07 -21.33 1.30
C VAL A 19 -9.38 -21.86 0.00
N ASN A 20 -8.66 -23.01 -0.14
CA ASN A 20 -8.66 -23.95 -1.34
C ASN A 20 -7.91 -25.29 -1.03
N ASP A 21 -7.88 -26.26 -1.96
CA ASP A 21 -7.43 -27.68 -1.81
C ASP A 21 -5.92 -27.98 -1.90
N GLU A 22 -5.06 -26.95 -1.87
CA GLU A 22 -3.60 -27.16 -1.94
C GLU A 22 -2.99 -27.32 -0.54
N LYS A 23 -1.85 -28.02 -0.43
CA LYS A 23 -1.17 -28.25 0.87
C LYS A 23 -0.82 -26.95 1.59
N TYR A 24 -0.71 -25.85 0.85
CA TYR A 24 -0.34 -24.53 1.32
C TYR A 24 -1.37 -23.49 0.87
N ASP A 25 -1.57 -22.48 1.71
CA ASP A 25 -2.38 -21.31 1.40
C ASP A 25 -1.56 -20.17 0.77
N TYR A 26 -0.24 -20.18 1.00
CA TYR A 26 0.73 -19.31 0.35
C TYR A 26 2.09 -20.01 0.29
N PHE A 27 2.90 -19.63 -0.70
CA PHE A 27 4.24 -20.18 -0.91
C PHE A 27 5.14 -19.10 -1.52
N VAL A 28 6.28 -18.83 -0.88
CA VAL A 28 7.35 -17.96 -1.36
C VAL A 28 8.60 -18.81 -1.52
N GLN A 29 9.22 -18.73 -2.70
CA GLN A 29 10.48 -19.39 -3.01
C GLN A 29 11.52 -18.34 -3.35
N LEU A 30 12.60 -18.31 -2.57
CA LEU A 30 13.83 -17.63 -2.96
C LEU A 30 14.63 -18.66 -3.78
N ASN A 31 14.76 -18.42 -5.08
CA ASN A 31 15.51 -19.28 -5.98
C ASN A 31 17.01 -18.99 -5.82
N THR A 32 17.58 -19.29 -4.66
CA THR A 32 18.97 -18.98 -4.28
C THR A 32 19.97 -19.47 -5.34
N ALA A 33 19.68 -20.61 -5.97
CA ALA A 33 20.47 -21.18 -7.05
C ALA A 33 20.51 -20.30 -8.31
N GLU A 34 19.42 -19.62 -8.68
CA GLU A 34 19.39 -18.67 -9.80
C GLU A 34 19.94 -17.30 -9.38
N PHE A 35 19.54 -16.80 -8.22
CA PHE A 35 19.92 -15.48 -7.73
C PHE A 35 21.43 -15.36 -7.46
N SER A 36 22.06 -16.42 -6.93
CA SER A 36 23.52 -16.45 -6.68
C SER A 36 24.37 -16.40 -7.96
N LYS A 37 23.80 -16.69 -9.15
CA LYS A 37 24.47 -16.48 -10.45
C LYS A 37 24.58 -15.00 -10.81
N LYS A 38 23.70 -14.14 -10.24
CA LYS A 38 23.57 -12.71 -10.56
C LYS A 38 24.20 -11.79 -9.51
N VAL A 39 24.28 -12.25 -8.26
CA VAL A 39 24.88 -11.50 -7.15
C VAL A 39 25.62 -12.41 -6.18
N ASN A 40 26.79 -11.94 -5.70
CA ASN A 40 27.45 -12.59 -4.58
C ASN A 40 26.64 -12.34 -3.30
N ILE A 41 26.01 -13.39 -2.78
CA ILE A 41 25.18 -13.34 -1.57
C ILE A 41 26.00 -12.91 -0.34
N ASP A 42 27.27 -13.31 -0.21
CA ASP A 42 28.11 -12.84 0.89
C ASP A 42 28.38 -11.34 0.80
N SER A 43 28.52 -10.78 -0.40
CA SER A 43 28.62 -9.32 -0.58
C SER A 43 27.32 -8.59 -0.22
N LEU A 44 26.17 -9.20 -0.49
CA LEU A 44 24.85 -8.66 -0.13
C LEU A 44 24.68 -8.54 1.40
N PHE A 45 24.97 -9.61 2.14
CA PHE A 45 24.79 -9.64 3.60
C PHE A 45 25.95 -8.99 4.39
N ASN A 46 27.11 -8.75 3.77
CA ASN A 46 28.17 -7.89 4.30
C ASN A 46 27.96 -6.39 4.03
N HIS A 47 26.86 -6.00 3.36
CA HIS A 47 26.59 -4.59 3.05
C HIS A 47 26.55 -3.71 4.31
N LYS A 48 26.93 -2.44 4.18
CA LYS A 48 27.09 -1.49 5.30
C LYS A 48 25.84 -1.38 6.17
N LEU A 49 24.65 -1.41 5.55
CA LEU A 49 23.35 -1.40 6.22
C LEU A 49 23.20 -2.53 7.25
N PHE A 50 23.84 -3.67 7.02
CA PHE A 50 23.76 -4.84 7.90
C PHE A 50 24.88 -4.91 8.95
N LYS A 51 25.81 -3.95 9.00
CA LYS A 51 26.87 -3.89 10.03
C LYS A 51 26.34 -3.98 11.46
N SER A 52 25.15 -3.45 11.73
CA SER A 52 24.54 -3.50 13.06
C SER A 52 24.20 -4.92 13.55
N PHE A 53 24.08 -5.90 12.64
CA PHE A 53 23.89 -7.32 12.94
C PHE A 53 25.20 -8.11 13.06
N ASN A 54 26.35 -7.47 12.86
CA ASN A 54 27.67 -8.09 12.83
C ASN A 54 28.62 -7.53 13.92
N LYS A 55 28.09 -6.70 14.84
CA LYS A 55 28.81 -6.18 16.00
C LYS A 55 29.17 -7.31 16.99
N GLU A 56 30.11 -7.04 17.90
CA GLU A 56 30.58 -8.03 18.89
C GLU A 56 29.54 -8.35 19.98
N ASP A 57 28.74 -7.35 20.36
CA ASP A 57 27.63 -7.48 21.33
C ASP A 57 26.45 -8.31 20.80
N SER A 58 26.35 -8.51 19.48
CA SER A 58 25.24 -9.22 18.84
C SER A 58 25.16 -10.68 19.32
N LYS A 59 23.96 -11.15 19.68
CA LYS A 59 23.76 -12.55 20.14
C LYS A 59 24.19 -13.56 19.07
N ILE A 60 23.88 -13.26 17.80
CA ILE A 60 24.34 -13.96 16.60
C ILE A 60 24.90 -12.91 15.63
N LYS A 61 26.01 -13.22 14.96
CA LYS A 61 26.50 -12.43 13.83
C LYS A 61 25.86 -12.93 12.54
N LEU A 62 25.19 -12.04 11.80
CA LEU A 62 24.51 -12.35 10.53
C LEU A 62 25.45 -13.00 9.50
N ILE A 63 26.69 -12.55 9.40
CA ILE A 63 27.66 -13.11 8.46
C ILE A 63 27.97 -14.59 8.74
N ASN A 64 28.02 -15.00 10.02
CA ASN A 64 28.22 -16.39 10.39
C ASN A 64 27.01 -17.25 10.00
N PHE A 65 25.79 -16.70 10.16
CA PHE A 65 24.55 -17.35 9.76
C PHE A 65 24.47 -17.56 8.24
N VAL A 66 24.74 -16.51 7.46
CA VAL A 66 24.74 -16.58 5.99
C VAL A 66 25.83 -17.50 5.45
N ALA A 67 26.97 -17.60 6.15
CA ALA A 67 28.02 -18.57 5.83
C ALA A 67 27.62 -20.03 6.07
N SER A 68 26.69 -20.31 7.00
CA SER A 68 26.16 -21.67 7.21
C SER A 68 25.05 -22.10 6.24
N LEU A 69 24.53 -21.18 5.41
CA LEU A 69 23.46 -21.48 4.44
C LEU A 69 24.00 -22.12 3.15
N ASP A 70 23.29 -23.13 2.66
CA ASP A 70 23.56 -23.73 1.35
C ASP A 70 22.89 -22.90 0.24
N LYS A 71 23.70 -22.02 -0.36
CA LYS A 71 23.29 -21.10 -1.43
C LYS A 71 22.96 -21.80 -2.76
N SER A 72 23.25 -23.10 -2.90
CA SER A 72 22.93 -23.89 -4.10
C SER A 72 21.52 -24.45 -4.11
N ARG A 73 20.81 -24.41 -2.97
CA ARG A 73 19.42 -24.86 -2.82
C ARG A 73 18.48 -23.69 -2.53
N ASN A 74 17.22 -23.85 -2.91
CA ASN A 74 16.19 -22.82 -2.73
C ASN A 74 15.74 -22.74 -1.27
N ALA A 75 15.56 -21.52 -0.76
CA ALA A 75 14.88 -21.28 0.51
C ALA A 75 13.38 -21.06 0.25
N THR A 76 12.53 -21.52 1.18
CA THR A 76 11.06 -21.42 1.02
C THR A 76 10.41 -20.89 2.29
N ILE A 77 9.40 -20.03 2.14
CA ILE A 77 8.47 -19.67 3.20
C ILE A 77 7.09 -20.14 2.74
N HIS A 78 6.41 -20.96 3.53
CA HIS A 78 5.06 -21.39 3.21
C HIS A 78 4.24 -21.52 4.48
N GLY A 79 2.93 -21.64 4.31
CA GLY A 79 2.06 -21.91 5.44
C GLY A 79 0.72 -22.45 5.01
N ASN A 80 0.02 -23.01 5.98
CA ASN A 80 -1.37 -23.37 5.85
C ASN A 80 -2.11 -22.73 7.01
N TYR A 81 -3.10 -21.92 6.70
CA TYR A 81 -3.88 -21.23 7.71
C TYR A 81 -5.19 -21.97 8.06
N LYS A 82 -5.60 -22.96 7.25
CA LYS A 82 -6.74 -23.86 7.51
C LYS A 82 -6.41 -25.03 8.45
N ASP A 83 -5.14 -25.42 8.52
CA ASP A 83 -4.73 -26.58 9.32
C ASP A 83 -5.18 -26.41 10.78
N SER A 84 -5.42 -27.54 11.43
CA SER A 84 -5.66 -27.71 12.87
C SER A 84 -4.73 -26.86 13.75
N LEU A 85 -3.51 -26.62 13.25
CA LEU A 85 -2.55 -25.67 13.80
C LEU A 85 -2.10 -24.72 12.68
N SER A 86 -2.81 -23.61 12.46
CA SER A 86 -2.45 -22.61 11.45
C SER A 86 -0.99 -22.14 11.60
N TYR A 87 -0.16 -22.30 10.57
CA TYR A 87 1.31 -22.15 10.68
C TYR A 87 2.00 -21.40 9.53
N THR A 88 3.19 -20.87 9.83
CA THR A 88 4.26 -20.49 8.91
C THR A 88 5.45 -21.42 9.14
N GLN A 89 6.01 -21.96 8.06
CA GLN A 89 7.32 -22.61 8.06
C GLN A 89 8.26 -21.87 7.11
N ILE A 90 9.35 -21.31 7.64
CA ILE A 90 10.52 -20.91 6.86
C ILE A 90 11.46 -22.12 6.80
N THR A 91 11.96 -22.44 5.62
CA THR A 91 12.88 -23.54 5.36
C THR A 91 14.13 -23.00 4.68
N LEU A 92 15.28 -23.19 5.32
CA LEU A 92 16.58 -22.69 4.91
C LEU A 92 17.54 -23.88 4.72
N PRO A 93 17.99 -24.16 3.50
CA PRO A 93 19.08 -25.09 3.25
C PRO A 93 20.35 -24.66 4.01
N ILE A 94 21.00 -25.61 4.69
CA ILE A 94 22.26 -25.39 5.42
C ILE A 94 23.35 -26.35 4.94
N LEU A 95 24.59 -25.99 5.22
CA LEU A 95 25.79 -26.76 4.88
C LEU A 95 26.24 -27.73 6.00
N ASP A 96 25.91 -27.44 7.26
CA ASP A 96 26.37 -28.17 8.44
C ASP A 96 25.49 -27.91 9.68
N GLU A 97 25.07 -28.99 10.35
CA GLU A 97 24.28 -28.93 11.59
C GLU A 97 25.07 -28.38 12.79
N ASN A 98 26.39 -28.53 12.82
CA ASN A 98 27.21 -28.14 13.96
C ASN A 98 27.29 -26.61 14.07
N SER A 99 27.39 -25.91 12.96
CA SER A 99 27.35 -24.46 12.85
C SER A 99 26.06 -23.88 13.42
N ILE A 100 24.91 -24.47 13.09
CA ILE A 100 23.60 -24.08 13.65
C ILE A 100 23.54 -24.43 15.15
N THR A 101 23.97 -25.62 15.54
CA THR A 101 23.97 -26.08 16.94
C THR A 101 24.81 -25.15 17.83
N GLN A 102 26.01 -24.76 17.40
CA GLN A 102 26.88 -23.81 18.11
C GLN A 102 26.25 -22.43 18.20
N MET A 103 25.56 -21.98 17.15
CA MET A 103 24.85 -20.70 17.13
C MET A 103 23.73 -20.67 18.17
N VAL A 104 22.91 -21.73 18.23
CA VAL A 104 21.84 -21.85 19.23
C VAL A 104 22.41 -21.94 20.65
N GLN A 105 23.51 -22.68 20.86
CA GLN A 105 24.22 -22.69 22.14
C GLN A 105 24.74 -21.30 22.54
N GLN A 106 25.12 -20.44 21.59
CA GLN A 106 25.49 -19.05 21.87
C GLN A 106 24.28 -18.17 22.22
N ILE A 107 23.08 -18.43 21.66
CA ILE A 107 21.83 -17.78 22.11
C ILE A 107 21.61 -18.11 23.58
N ILE A 108 21.56 -19.41 23.93
CA ILE A 108 21.27 -19.92 25.28
C ILE A 108 22.29 -19.37 26.31
N LYS A 109 23.59 -19.33 25.96
CA LYS A 109 24.63 -18.74 26.83
C LYS A 109 24.53 -17.22 27.00
N LYS A 110 23.76 -16.53 26.15
CA LYS A 110 23.53 -15.07 26.16
C LYS A 110 22.08 -14.72 26.53
N SER A 111 21.23 -15.68 26.91
CA SER A 111 20.01 -15.41 27.66
C SER A 111 20.34 -15.49 29.15
N ASP A 112 19.83 -14.54 29.95
CA ASP A 112 19.88 -14.61 31.42
C ASP A 112 18.89 -15.67 31.98
N SER A 113 18.60 -16.70 31.19
CA SER A 113 17.65 -17.77 31.51
C SER A 113 18.28 -18.77 32.47
N THR A 114 17.63 -18.97 33.61
CA THR A 114 18.00 -19.94 34.64
C THR A 114 17.83 -21.40 34.16
N ASN A 115 18.87 -21.97 33.55
CA ASN A 115 19.08 -23.41 33.28
C ASN A 115 17.97 -24.21 32.55
N SER A 116 16.89 -23.59 32.08
CA SER A 116 15.74 -24.26 31.48
C SER A 116 15.79 -24.35 29.95
N GLU A 117 16.39 -23.36 29.28
CA GLU A 117 16.57 -23.35 27.82
C GLU A 117 17.64 -24.37 27.40
N HIS A 118 17.24 -25.39 26.63
CA HIS A 118 18.14 -26.43 26.13
C HIS A 118 17.75 -26.91 24.73
N ILE A 119 18.72 -27.45 24.00
CA ILE A 119 18.50 -28.07 22.69
C ILE A 119 18.00 -29.50 22.92
N ILE A 120 16.81 -29.81 22.41
CA ILE A 120 16.24 -31.15 22.42
C ILE A 120 16.81 -31.91 21.22
N LYS A 121 17.54 -33.00 21.47
CA LYS A 121 18.08 -33.89 20.42
C LYS A 121 17.15 -35.08 20.22
N ASN A 122 16.55 -35.18 19.03
CA ASN A 122 15.84 -36.36 18.57
C ASN A 122 16.77 -37.22 17.70
N SER A 123 16.30 -38.38 17.23
CA SER A 123 17.12 -39.28 16.41
C SER A 123 17.53 -38.70 15.06
N ASN A 124 16.67 -37.88 14.45
CA ASN A 124 16.81 -37.40 13.07
C ASN A 124 17.03 -35.88 12.97
N TYR A 125 16.81 -35.13 14.05
CA TYR A 125 16.86 -33.66 14.07
C TYR A 125 17.09 -33.12 15.50
N SER A 126 17.59 -31.89 15.59
CA SER A 126 17.63 -31.10 16.82
C SER A 126 16.54 -30.03 16.83
N LEU A 127 16.04 -29.64 18.00
CA LEU A 127 14.98 -28.65 18.17
C LEU A 127 15.30 -27.69 19.32
N PHE A 128 14.91 -26.43 19.17
CA PHE A 128 14.99 -25.41 20.21
C PHE A 128 13.79 -24.45 20.15
N SER A 129 13.15 -24.25 21.30
CA SER A 129 12.08 -23.27 21.52
C SER A 129 12.55 -22.29 22.59
N PRO A 130 12.78 -20.99 22.29
CA PRO A 130 13.17 -20.01 23.29
C PRO A 130 11.99 -19.70 24.22
N ALA A 131 12.21 -19.63 25.53
CA ALA A 131 11.13 -19.55 26.52
C ALA A 131 10.28 -18.27 26.43
N LYS A 132 10.86 -17.19 25.91
CA LYS A 132 10.20 -15.88 25.75
C LYS A 132 9.74 -15.56 24.32
N GLU A 133 9.78 -16.51 23.40
CA GLU A 133 9.45 -16.30 21.98
C GLU A 133 8.43 -17.33 21.48
N ASP A 134 7.50 -16.89 20.61
CA ASP A 134 6.37 -17.72 20.16
C ASP A 134 6.73 -18.60 18.93
N PHE A 135 8.02 -18.91 18.73
CA PHE A 135 8.52 -19.71 17.62
C PHE A 135 9.35 -20.91 18.08
N THR A 136 9.49 -21.90 17.19
CA THR A 136 10.40 -23.04 17.39
C THR A 136 11.30 -23.16 16.17
N ILE A 137 12.60 -23.39 16.39
CA ILE A 137 13.53 -23.78 15.32
C ILE A 137 13.88 -25.27 15.44
N ALA A 138 14.06 -25.92 14.30
CA ALA A 138 14.56 -27.29 14.25
C ALA A 138 15.48 -27.47 13.04
N TRP A 139 16.48 -28.34 13.15
CA TRP A 139 17.46 -28.55 12.09
C TRP A 139 17.99 -29.99 12.07
N ASP A 140 18.35 -30.44 10.88
CA ASP A 140 19.10 -31.67 10.65
C ASP A 140 20.45 -31.33 9.97
N GLN A 141 21.07 -32.30 9.28
CA GLN A 141 22.33 -32.10 8.55
C GLN A 141 22.22 -31.19 7.31
N ASN A 142 21.02 -31.01 6.76
CA ASN A 142 20.77 -30.42 5.45
C ASN A 142 19.84 -29.19 5.48
N VAL A 143 19.03 -29.03 6.52
CA VAL A 143 18.03 -27.96 6.63
C VAL A 143 17.92 -27.37 8.03
N LEU A 144 17.63 -26.08 8.10
CA LEU A 144 17.08 -25.39 9.25
C LEU A 144 15.65 -24.95 8.93
N ILE A 145 14.70 -25.27 9.80
CA ILE A 145 13.34 -24.73 9.77
C ILE A 145 13.08 -23.79 10.94
N LEU A 146 12.30 -22.74 10.67
CA LEU A 146 11.64 -21.91 11.68
C LEU A 146 10.13 -22.12 11.54
N TYR A 147 9.49 -22.53 12.63
CA TYR A 147 8.07 -22.81 12.71
C TYR A 147 7.39 -21.82 13.65
N VAL A 148 6.34 -21.17 13.16
CA VAL A 148 5.55 -20.15 13.87
C VAL A 148 4.07 -20.46 13.65
N THR A 149 3.23 -20.22 14.65
CA THR A 149 1.77 -20.39 14.52
C THR A 149 1.04 -19.06 14.70
N TYR A 150 -0.21 -18.97 14.23
CA TYR A 150 -0.92 -17.68 14.19
C TYR A 150 -1.74 -17.35 15.45
N ASN A 151 -2.13 -18.37 16.22
CA ASN A 151 -2.84 -18.21 17.49
C ASN A 151 -1.84 -18.23 18.66
N THR A 152 -0.92 -17.27 18.69
CA THR A 152 0.03 -17.12 19.80
C THR A 152 -0.53 -16.23 20.90
N ALA A 153 0.08 -16.33 22.08
CA ALA A 153 -0.29 -15.59 23.28
C ALA A 153 -0.31 -14.06 23.04
N ALA A 154 0.65 -13.55 22.24
CA ALA A 154 0.75 -12.14 21.90
C ALA A 154 -0.46 -11.57 21.14
N ASN A 155 -1.17 -12.38 20.33
CA ASN A 155 -2.32 -11.92 19.55
C ASN A 155 -3.61 -11.79 20.39
N ARG A 156 -3.62 -12.25 21.65
CA ARG A 156 -4.78 -12.12 22.56
C ARG A 156 -4.78 -10.82 23.36
N ASN A 157 -3.61 -10.22 23.61
CA ASN A 157 -3.52 -8.97 24.39
C ASN A 157 -4.23 -7.77 23.74
N LEU A 158 -4.46 -7.79 22.41
CA LEU A 158 -5.26 -6.76 21.73
C LEU A 158 -6.78 -6.89 22.00
N ALA A 159 -7.25 -7.99 22.60
CA ALA A 159 -8.66 -8.22 22.91
C ALA A 159 -8.99 -8.08 24.41
N TYR A 160 -7.97 -7.99 25.27
CA TYR A 160 -8.10 -7.85 26.72
C TYR A 160 -7.69 -6.46 27.25
N ALA A 161 -7.14 -5.58 26.40
CA ALA A 161 -6.78 -4.22 26.78
C ALA A 161 -7.97 -3.23 26.81
N ASP A 162 -9.13 -3.63 26.28
CA ASP A 162 -10.38 -2.83 26.19
C ASP A 162 -11.45 -3.25 27.23
N TYR A 163 -11.13 -4.15 28.16
CA TYR A 163 -12.07 -4.66 29.16
C TYR A 163 -11.47 -4.60 30.57
N ASP A 164 -11.50 -3.41 31.18
CA ASP A 164 -11.53 -3.19 32.64
C ASP A 164 -12.01 -1.76 33.01
N GLU A 165 -12.93 -1.17 32.22
CA GLU A 165 -13.84 -0.14 32.77
C GLU A 165 -15.07 -0.87 33.31
N GLU A 166 -15.10 -1.12 34.63
CA GLU A 166 -16.33 -1.56 35.31
C GLU A 166 -17.38 -0.44 35.22
N GLY A 167 -18.36 -0.63 34.34
CA GLY A 167 -19.47 0.30 34.18
C GLY A 167 -20.28 0.43 35.46
N VAL A 168 -20.13 1.57 36.15
CA VAL A 168 -21.09 2.01 37.17
C VAL A 168 -22.42 2.27 36.47
N VAL A 169 -23.41 1.43 36.76
CA VAL A 169 -24.77 1.58 36.25
C VAL A 169 -25.47 2.68 37.06
N GLU A 170 -25.62 3.86 36.49
CA GLU A 170 -26.69 4.78 36.89
C GLU A 170 -27.93 4.52 36.02
N GLU A 171 -29.03 4.12 36.67
CA GLU A 171 -30.34 4.00 36.06
C GLU A 171 -30.95 5.39 35.84
N GLU A 172 -30.81 5.96 34.63
CA GLU A 172 -31.59 7.14 34.25
C GLU A 172 -32.92 6.71 33.60
N TYR A 173 -34.01 7.28 34.11
CA TYR A 173 -35.38 6.84 33.80
C TYR A 173 -35.83 7.32 32.42
N ALA A 174 -36.49 6.43 31.68
CA ALA A 174 -37.14 6.79 30.42
C ALA A 174 -38.43 7.59 30.67
N GLU A 175 -38.57 8.76 30.04
CA GLU A 175 -39.87 9.37 29.75
C GLU A 175 -40.16 9.30 28.24
N ASP A 176 -41.23 8.58 27.89
CA ASP A 176 -41.86 8.61 26.58
C ASP A 176 -42.48 9.98 26.30
N VAL A 177 -42.23 10.58 25.14
CA VAL A 177 -43.30 11.24 24.35
C VAL A 177 -43.09 10.97 22.87
N ALA A 178 -44.16 10.51 22.20
CA ALA A 178 -44.19 10.26 20.78
C ALA A 178 -44.83 11.41 19.98
N ASP A 179 -44.73 11.26 18.65
CA ASP A 179 -45.67 11.73 17.63
C ASP A 179 -45.56 13.16 17.03
N ASN A 180 -45.37 13.11 15.70
CA ASN A 180 -46.14 13.79 14.66
C ASN A 180 -45.86 15.24 14.21
N ASP A 181 -45.46 15.29 12.93
CA ASP A 181 -46.06 16.04 11.82
C ASP A 181 -45.96 17.59 11.70
N THR A 182 -45.39 17.96 10.54
CA THR A 182 -45.91 18.95 9.56
C THR A 182 -45.59 20.46 9.67
N VAL A 183 -45.01 20.96 8.56
CA VAL A 183 -45.53 22.08 7.71
C VAL A 183 -45.14 23.56 8.01
N VAL A 184 -44.24 24.08 7.13
CA VAL A 184 -44.39 25.32 6.30
C VAL A 184 -43.98 26.73 6.82
N VAL A 185 -42.87 27.23 6.22
CA VAL A 185 -42.64 28.53 5.50
C VAL A 185 -42.62 29.90 6.25
N SER A 186 -41.77 30.81 5.71
CA SER A 186 -41.72 32.30 5.85
C SER A 186 -41.28 32.87 7.22
N GLU A 187 -40.68 34.07 7.34
CA GLU A 187 -40.19 35.08 6.36
C GLU A 187 -38.97 35.84 6.97
N ALA A 188 -38.41 36.84 6.29
CA ALA A 188 -37.20 37.58 6.71
C ALA A 188 -37.50 38.96 7.33
N GLU A 189 -36.58 39.51 8.13
CA GLU A 189 -36.35 40.97 8.23
C GLU A 189 -35.00 41.34 8.89
N ASP A 190 -34.41 42.46 8.46
CA ASP A 190 -33.14 43.05 8.95
C ASP A 190 -33.36 44.02 10.13
N VAL A 191 -32.46 44.06 11.12
CA VAL A 191 -32.30 45.26 11.99
C VAL A 191 -30.82 45.59 12.29
N VAL A 192 -30.41 46.70 11.69
CA VAL A 192 -29.36 47.69 12.01
C VAL A 192 -28.68 47.62 13.40
N TYR A 193 -27.35 47.75 13.41
CA TYR A 193 -26.54 48.16 14.56
C TYR A 193 -26.29 49.68 14.56
N GLU A 194 -26.30 50.33 15.73
CA GLU A 194 -25.92 51.74 15.89
C GLU A 194 -24.91 51.91 17.05
N ASN A 195 -23.91 52.77 16.86
CA ASN A 195 -22.77 53.00 17.74
C ASN A 195 -23.13 53.74 19.04
N ASN A 196 -22.25 53.63 20.05
CA ASN A 196 -21.83 54.81 20.83
C ASN A 196 -20.40 54.62 21.36
N GLU A 197 -19.52 55.54 20.99
CA GLU A 197 -18.20 55.75 21.62
C GLU A 197 -18.35 56.59 22.90
N ILE A 198 -17.32 56.59 23.76
CA ILE A 198 -16.56 57.80 24.15
C ILE A 198 -15.37 57.42 25.07
N GLU A 199 -14.26 58.12 24.81
CA GLU A 199 -12.96 58.16 25.50
C GLU A 199 -13.06 58.44 27.04
N SER A 200 -12.04 58.43 27.90
CA SER A 200 -10.56 58.52 27.86
C SER A 200 -10.07 57.99 29.26
N THR A 201 -8.85 57.52 29.55
CA THR A 201 -7.63 58.35 29.74
C THR A 201 -6.41 57.49 30.16
N ALA A 202 -5.29 57.65 29.44
CA ALA A 202 -3.86 57.59 29.82
C ALA A 202 -3.31 56.84 31.08
N VAL A 203 -2.27 56.02 30.82
CA VAL A 203 -0.92 56.00 31.48
C VAL A 203 -0.62 55.07 32.69
N VAL A 204 0.18 54.02 32.37
CA VAL A 204 1.34 53.42 33.09
C VAL A 204 1.14 52.62 34.39
N ALA A 205 1.34 51.31 34.22
CA ALA A 205 2.05 50.33 35.08
C ALA A 205 2.04 50.48 36.61
N VAL A 206 1.36 49.54 37.27
CA VAL A 206 1.74 49.00 38.58
C VAL A 206 1.74 47.47 38.49
N ASP A 207 2.77 46.86 39.08
CA ASP A 207 2.95 45.42 39.24
C ASP A 207 2.15 44.91 40.45
N THR A 208 1.14 44.07 40.20
CA THR A 208 0.33 43.33 41.20
C THR A 208 -0.11 42.03 40.53
N THR A 209 0.55 40.90 40.78
CA THR A 209 0.33 39.95 41.90
C THR A 209 -0.94 39.09 41.75
N GLU A 210 -0.82 37.84 42.21
CA GLU A 210 -1.89 36.82 42.29
C GLU A 210 -2.29 36.20 40.94
N THR A 211 -1.34 35.46 40.35
CA THR A 211 -1.71 34.15 39.81
C THR A 211 -2.26 33.30 40.96
N GLU A 212 -3.58 33.10 41.00
CA GLU A 212 -4.15 32.00 41.76
C GLU A 212 -3.58 30.69 41.18
N GLU A 213 -2.65 30.07 41.91
CA GLU A 213 -2.31 28.67 41.66
C GLU A 213 -3.58 27.86 41.93
N VAL A 214 -4.22 27.39 40.87
CA VAL A 214 -5.20 26.32 40.98
C VAL A 214 -4.43 25.08 41.44
N TYR A 215 -4.48 24.84 42.74
CA TYR A 215 -4.04 23.58 43.34
C TYR A 215 -4.95 22.48 42.78
N TYR A 216 -4.46 21.77 41.77
CA TYR A 216 -4.92 20.42 41.50
C TYR A 216 -4.39 19.55 42.64
N GLU A 217 -5.25 19.26 43.61
CA GLU A 217 -5.11 18.07 44.45
C GLU A 217 -5.39 16.83 43.57
N ASP A 218 -4.49 16.55 42.61
CA ASP A 218 -4.38 15.22 41.98
C ASP A 218 -3.60 14.29 42.93
N ASP A 219 -4.17 14.09 44.13
CA ASP A 219 -3.70 13.13 45.12
C ASP A 219 -4.34 11.75 44.84
N GLU A 220 -4.16 11.26 43.61
CA GLU A 220 -4.21 9.82 43.30
C GLU A 220 -2.80 9.33 42.97
N GLU A 221 -2.13 8.82 43.99
CA GLU A 221 -0.92 8.00 43.87
C GLU A 221 -1.29 6.72 43.09
N TYR A 222 -1.18 6.78 41.75
CA TYR A 222 -1.39 5.64 40.86
C TYR A 222 -0.61 4.43 41.39
N ASP A 223 -1.32 3.38 41.80
CA ASP A 223 -0.69 2.18 42.37
C ASP A 223 0.08 1.40 41.30
N ASP A 224 1.34 1.79 41.09
CA ASP A 224 2.28 1.13 40.20
C ASP A 224 2.40 -0.38 40.52
N ALA A 225 2.19 -0.78 41.79
CA ALA A 225 2.24 -2.18 42.20
C ALA A 225 1.02 -3.00 41.71
N TYR A 226 -0.15 -2.37 41.54
CA TYR A 226 -1.32 -3.01 40.90
C TYR A 226 -1.01 -3.35 39.44
N TYR A 227 -0.50 -2.39 38.67
CA TYR A 227 -0.11 -2.60 37.28
C TYR A 227 1.13 -3.49 37.11
N GLU A 228 2.09 -3.49 38.04
CA GLU A 228 3.17 -4.48 38.08
C GLU A 228 2.65 -5.90 38.35
N LYS A 229 1.71 -6.06 39.28
CA LYS A 229 1.07 -7.35 39.56
C LYS A 229 0.32 -7.90 38.33
N ILE A 230 -0.50 -7.07 37.67
CA ILE A 230 -1.20 -7.47 36.43
C ILE A 230 -0.19 -7.82 35.33
N ARG A 231 0.91 -7.07 35.18
CA ARG A 231 1.98 -7.41 34.21
C ARG A 231 2.64 -8.75 34.54
N ALA A 232 2.88 -9.06 35.81
CA ALA A 232 3.48 -10.32 36.26
C ALA A 232 2.52 -11.51 36.07
N GLU A 233 1.25 -11.37 36.43
CA GLU A 233 0.22 -12.40 36.23
C GLU A 233 0.01 -12.69 34.73
N ASN A 234 -0.03 -11.65 33.89
CA ASN A 234 -0.04 -11.82 32.44
C ASN A 234 1.25 -12.47 31.90
N GLU A 235 2.45 -12.12 32.39
CA GLU A 235 3.68 -12.80 31.95
C GLU A 235 3.67 -14.30 32.28
N ILE A 236 3.07 -14.71 33.41
CA ILE A 236 2.88 -16.12 33.78
C ILE A 236 1.92 -16.81 32.79
N ILE A 237 0.74 -16.25 32.54
CA ILE A 237 -0.25 -16.81 31.61
C ILE A 237 0.36 -16.95 30.20
N LEU A 238 1.02 -15.89 29.71
CA LEU A 238 1.70 -15.91 28.41
C LEU A 238 2.84 -16.95 28.36
N ALA A 239 3.54 -17.21 29.47
CA ALA A 239 4.57 -18.26 29.53
C ALA A 239 3.97 -19.68 29.46
N GLU A 240 2.82 -19.92 30.11
CA GLU A 240 2.10 -21.19 30.00
C GLU A 240 1.53 -21.42 28.59
N GLU A 241 0.92 -20.40 27.98
CA GLU A 241 0.45 -20.46 26.58
C GLU A 241 1.59 -20.70 25.59
N ARG A 242 2.76 -20.07 25.79
CA ARG A 242 3.97 -20.35 25.00
C ARG A 242 4.41 -21.79 25.12
N LYS A 243 4.47 -22.34 26.34
CA LYS A 243 4.85 -23.74 26.56
C LYS A 243 3.93 -24.70 25.81
N LEU A 244 2.60 -24.51 25.91
CA LEU A 244 1.63 -25.30 25.16
C LEU A 244 1.78 -25.14 23.63
N THR A 245 2.16 -23.94 23.18
CA THR A 245 2.44 -23.65 21.76
C THR A 245 3.72 -24.37 21.29
N HIS A 246 4.78 -24.39 22.09
CA HIS A 246 6.02 -25.12 21.83
C HIS A 246 5.79 -26.65 21.80
N GLU A 247 4.93 -27.18 22.67
CA GLU A 247 4.53 -28.60 22.65
C GLU A 247 3.81 -28.95 21.33
N LYS A 248 2.88 -28.10 20.87
CA LYS A 248 2.23 -28.25 19.56
C LYS A 248 3.22 -28.14 18.40
N HIS A 249 4.18 -27.22 18.46
CA HIS A 249 5.26 -27.10 17.47
C HIS A 249 6.11 -28.37 17.44
N ALA A 250 6.51 -28.92 18.59
CA ALA A 250 7.31 -30.14 18.65
C ALA A 250 6.60 -31.34 18.00
N ILE A 251 5.29 -31.48 18.22
CA ILE A 251 4.46 -32.52 17.57
C ILE A 251 4.35 -32.32 16.06
N ALA A 252 4.18 -31.07 15.58
CA ALA A 252 4.13 -30.77 14.16
C ALA A 252 5.49 -31.01 13.47
N ILE A 253 6.58 -30.57 14.10
CA ILE A 253 7.95 -30.75 13.60
C ILE A 253 8.35 -32.23 13.61
N ALA A 254 7.95 -33.02 14.59
CA ALA A 254 8.20 -34.46 14.61
C ALA A 254 7.66 -35.14 13.34
N LYS A 255 6.44 -34.80 12.90
CA LYS A 255 5.84 -35.30 11.65
C LYS A 255 6.59 -34.85 10.39
N ILE A 256 7.18 -33.64 10.41
CA ILE A 256 7.98 -33.10 9.29
C ILE A 256 9.28 -33.90 9.10
N PHE A 257 9.86 -34.45 10.17
CA PHE A 257 11.11 -35.22 10.13
C PHE A 257 10.95 -36.75 10.26
N GLU A 258 9.73 -37.25 10.47
CA GLU A 258 9.43 -38.67 10.76
C GLU A 258 9.98 -39.63 9.68
N ASN A 259 9.79 -39.28 8.41
CA ASN A 259 10.24 -40.07 7.25
C ASN A 259 11.48 -39.47 6.55
N GLY A 260 12.22 -38.59 7.24
CA GLY A 260 13.24 -37.72 6.64
C GLY A 260 12.63 -36.45 6.05
N PHE A 261 13.43 -35.38 5.97
CA PHE A 261 12.95 -34.07 5.55
C PHE A 261 12.77 -33.97 4.03
N GLU A 262 11.53 -33.81 3.56
CA GLU A 262 11.24 -33.44 2.18
C GLU A 262 11.22 -31.90 2.04
N THR A 263 11.96 -31.38 1.05
CA THR A 263 11.97 -29.93 0.79
C THR A 263 10.60 -29.48 0.28
N PRO A 264 9.96 -28.46 0.90
CA PRO A 264 8.68 -27.93 0.45
C PRO A 264 8.74 -27.50 -1.02
N TYR A 265 7.67 -27.78 -1.76
CA TYR A 265 7.56 -27.45 -3.18
C TYR A 265 6.14 -27.03 -3.54
N SER A 266 6.02 -26.04 -4.43
CA SER A 266 4.76 -25.69 -5.07
C SER A 266 4.95 -25.56 -6.59
N SER A 267 3.98 -26.06 -7.36
CA SER A 267 3.93 -25.88 -8.81
C SER A 267 3.46 -24.48 -9.23
N LYS A 268 3.06 -23.64 -8.25
CA LYS A 268 2.60 -22.27 -8.46
C LYS A 268 3.73 -21.26 -8.60
N VAL A 269 4.91 -21.55 -8.04
CA VAL A 269 6.06 -20.66 -8.07
C VAL A 269 6.93 -20.87 -9.32
N ASN A 270 7.46 -19.77 -9.83
CA ASN A 270 8.33 -19.73 -10.99
C ASN A 270 9.78 -19.97 -10.58
N THR A 271 10.35 -21.09 -11.01
CA THR A 271 11.74 -21.46 -10.73
C THR A 271 12.80 -20.62 -11.45
N LYS A 272 12.38 -19.73 -12.39
CA LYS A 272 13.28 -18.83 -13.14
C LYS A 272 13.31 -17.39 -12.62
N ALA A 273 12.40 -17.03 -11.71
CA ALA A 273 12.48 -15.77 -10.98
C ALA A 273 13.61 -15.86 -9.94
N ASP A 274 14.10 -14.74 -9.42
CA ASP A 274 15.02 -14.75 -8.27
C ASP A 274 14.25 -14.93 -6.95
N VAL A 275 13.06 -14.35 -6.88
CA VAL A 275 12.04 -14.62 -5.86
C VAL A 275 10.71 -14.85 -6.56
N SER A 276 9.97 -15.88 -6.20
CA SER A 276 8.60 -16.11 -6.67
C SER A 276 7.68 -16.37 -5.49
N ALA A 277 6.56 -15.66 -5.43
CA ALA A 277 5.52 -15.87 -4.43
C ALA A 277 4.19 -16.21 -5.09
N TRP A 278 3.40 -17.03 -4.40
CA TRP A 278 2.01 -17.31 -4.69
C TRP A 278 1.19 -17.23 -3.41
N ILE A 279 0.00 -16.67 -3.51
CA ILE A 279 -0.98 -16.54 -2.43
C ILE A 279 -2.32 -17.02 -2.98
N ASN A 280 -3.00 -17.87 -2.24
CA ASN A 280 -4.42 -18.11 -2.43
C ASN A 280 -5.19 -16.89 -1.94
N TYR A 281 -5.78 -16.13 -2.87
CA TYR A 281 -6.41 -14.86 -2.55
C TYR A 281 -7.80 -15.04 -1.94
N GLU A 282 -8.56 -16.06 -2.37
CA GLU A 282 -9.82 -16.42 -1.71
C GLU A 282 -9.55 -16.66 -0.24
N THR A 283 -8.53 -17.48 0.05
CA THR A 283 -8.00 -17.64 1.40
C THR A 283 -7.78 -16.29 2.06
N PHE A 284 -6.77 -15.54 1.62
CA PHE A 284 -6.39 -14.29 2.26
C PHE A 284 -7.57 -13.33 2.52
N SER A 285 -8.52 -13.24 1.58
CA SER A 285 -9.69 -12.38 1.68
C SER A 285 -10.66 -12.80 2.80
N GLU A 286 -10.82 -14.10 3.07
CA GLU A 286 -11.77 -14.62 4.06
C GLU A 286 -11.39 -14.22 5.51
N LYS A 287 -10.11 -14.21 5.90
CA LYS A 287 -9.74 -13.69 7.24
C LYS A 287 -9.70 -12.18 7.33
N ILE A 288 -9.40 -11.46 6.25
CA ILE A 288 -9.57 -10.01 6.28
C ILE A 288 -11.04 -9.69 6.63
N SER A 289 -12.00 -10.36 5.99
CA SER A 289 -13.39 -10.29 6.44
C SER A 289 -13.62 -10.80 7.85
N SER A 290 -12.93 -11.85 8.32
CA SER A 290 -13.09 -12.32 9.71
C SER A 290 -12.63 -11.30 10.76
N PHE A 291 -11.64 -10.46 10.44
CA PHE A 291 -11.21 -9.35 11.30
C PHE A 291 -12.26 -8.23 11.32
N TYR A 292 -12.75 -7.82 10.14
CA TYR A 292 -13.90 -6.90 10.05
C TYR A 292 -15.16 -7.47 10.72
N TYR A 293 -15.35 -8.78 10.73
CA TYR A 293 -16.46 -9.48 11.38
C TYR A 293 -16.28 -9.58 12.91
N ALA A 294 -15.05 -9.61 13.42
CA ALA A 294 -14.81 -9.47 14.87
C ALA A 294 -15.27 -8.10 15.36
N ILE A 295 -15.00 -7.04 14.58
CA ILE A 295 -15.49 -5.67 14.84
C ILE A 295 -17.01 -5.58 14.62
N ALA A 296 -17.52 -6.15 13.52
CA ALA A 296 -18.95 -6.10 13.17
C ALA A 296 -19.83 -7.15 13.88
N LYS A 297 -19.28 -7.93 14.83
CA LYS A 297 -20.06 -8.81 15.72
C LYS A 297 -20.96 -8.03 16.67
N LEU A 298 -20.70 -6.72 16.83
CA LEU A 298 -21.61 -5.76 17.43
C LEU A 298 -22.90 -5.55 16.60
N ALA A 299 -22.97 -6.04 15.35
CA ALA A 299 -24.03 -5.68 14.39
C ALA A 299 -24.74 -6.84 13.65
N THR A 300 -24.17 -8.04 13.44
CA THR A 300 -24.95 -9.25 13.01
C THR A 300 -24.16 -10.57 12.98
N ASN A 301 -24.88 -11.70 13.08
CA ASN A 301 -24.35 -13.05 12.87
C ASN A 301 -24.64 -13.58 11.44
N ASN A 302 -23.75 -13.35 10.48
CA ASN A 302 -23.85 -13.91 9.12
C ASN A 302 -22.53 -14.56 8.68
N VAL A 303 -22.59 -15.77 8.11
CA VAL A 303 -21.42 -16.49 7.57
C VAL A 303 -21.20 -16.07 6.11
N PRO A 304 -19.96 -15.72 5.68
CA PRO A 304 -19.67 -15.41 4.29
C PRO A 304 -20.01 -16.57 3.35
N THR A 305 -20.43 -16.26 2.12
CA THR A 305 -20.63 -17.26 1.06
C THR A 305 -19.56 -17.10 -0.02
N PRO A 306 -19.00 -18.20 -0.58
CA PRO A 306 -17.97 -18.10 -1.62
C PRO A 306 -18.47 -17.32 -2.84
N ALA A 307 -17.80 -16.24 -3.20
CA ALA A 307 -18.21 -15.38 -4.32
C ALA A 307 -18.05 -16.11 -5.66
N MET A 308 -19.09 -16.04 -6.51
CA MET A 308 -19.04 -16.56 -7.89
C MET A 308 -18.00 -15.81 -8.74
N HIS A 309 -17.82 -14.53 -8.45
CA HIS A 309 -16.88 -13.61 -9.09
C HIS A 309 -15.72 -13.32 -8.14
N SER A 310 -14.75 -14.23 -8.03
CA SER A 310 -13.60 -14.10 -7.12
C SER A 310 -12.24 -13.99 -7.83
N ILE A 311 -11.27 -13.35 -7.17
CA ILE A 311 -9.84 -13.57 -7.44
C ILE A 311 -9.43 -14.85 -6.71
N LYS A 312 -8.93 -15.85 -7.44
CA LYS A 312 -8.46 -17.14 -6.91
C LYS A 312 -7.08 -17.05 -6.30
N GLY A 313 -6.16 -16.34 -6.94
CA GLY A 313 -4.78 -16.27 -6.47
C GLY A 313 -4.00 -15.12 -7.06
N MET A 314 -2.98 -14.68 -6.30
CA MET A 314 -2.01 -13.68 -6.72
C MET A 314 -0.63 -14.31 -6.76
N TYR A 315 0.14 -13.97 -7.78
CA TYR A 315 1.49 -14.48 -8.02
C TYR A 315 2.42 -13.28 -8.25
N LEU A 316 3.62 -13.35 -7.71
CA LEU A 316 4.59 -12.26 -7.73
C LEU A 316 5.99 -12.80 -8.02
N ASP A 317 6.47 -12.61 -9.25
CA ASP A 317 7.79 -13.03 -9.70
C ASP A 317 8.74 -11.84 -9.79
N MET A 318 9.83 -11.85 -9.02
CA MET A 318 10.85 -10.80 -9.01
C MET A 318 12.11 -11.26 -9.74
N PHE A 319 12.68 -10.38 -10.56
CA PHE A 319 13.92 -10.58 -11.31
C PHE A 319 14.86 -9.39 -11.07
N PHE A 320 16.11 -9.66 -10.71
CA PHE A 320 17.12 -8.67 -10.33
C PHE A 320 18.36 -8.84 -11.19
N GLU A 321 18.38 -8.13 -12.32
CA GLU A 321 19.53 -8.04 -13.23
C GLU A 321 20.46 -6.89 -12.80
N ASN A 322 21.52 -6.63 -13.57
CA ASN A 322 22.47 -5.57 -13.25
C ASN A 322 21.85 -4.17 -13.32
N ASP A 323 21.24 -3.84 -14.44
CA ASP A 323 20.65 -2.51 -14.71
C ASP A 323 19.14 -2.46 -14.48
N LYS A 324 18.50 -3.58 -14.13
CA LYS A 324 17.04 -3.70 -14.15
C LYS A 324 16.50 -4.62 -13.06
N ALA A 325 15.51 -4.12 -12.32
CA ALA A 325 14.60 -4.94 -11.54
C ALA A 325 13.27 -5.07 -12.29
N ARG A 326 12.69 -6.26 -12.31
CA ARG A 326 11.36 -6.51 -12.88
C ARG A 326 10.54 -7.30 -11.88
N VAL A 327 9.30 -6.88 -11.70
CA VAL A 327 8.25 -7.61 -11.00
C VAL A 327 7.19 -7.99 -12.03
N GLU A 328 6.90 -9.28 -12.18
CA GLU A 328 5.70 -9.76 -12.87
C GLU A 328 4.66 -10.12 -11.82
N GLU A 329 3.55 -9.39 -11.78
CA GLU A 329 2.38 -9.76 -10.99
C GLU A 329 1.40 -10.49 -11.91
N THR A 330 0.86 -11.62 -11.43
CA THR A 330 -0.21 -12.34 -12.12
C THR A 330 -1.41 -12.49 -11.19
N ILE A 331 -2.57 -12.04 -11.63
CA ILE A 331 -3.85 -12.21 -10.94
C ILE A 331 -4.61 -13.34 -11.63
N GLU A 332 -4.99 -14.37 -10.88
CA GLU A 332 -5.83 -15.48 -11.33
C GLU A 332 -7.26 -15.27 -10.88
N TYR A 333 -8.18 -15.25 -11.85
CA TYR A 333 -9.60 -15.06 -11.60
C TYR A 333 -10.37 -16.39 -11.61
N SER A 334 -11.53 -16.41 -10.94
CA SER A 334 -12.58 -17.37 -11.23
C SER A 334 -12.96 -17.29 -12.73
N LYS A 335 -13.44 -18.39 -13.31
CA LYS A 335 -13.81 -18.40 -14.74
C LYS A 335 -14.83 -17.31 -15.11
N PRO A 336 -15.93 -17.08 -14.36
CA PRO A 336 -16.88 -16.02 -14.66
C PRO A 336 -16.22 -14.62 -14.67
N LEU A 337 -15.44 -14.30 -13.63
CA LEU A 337 -14.74 -13.01 -13.55
C LEU A 337 -13.67 -12.85 -14.63
N ALA A 338 -12.96 -13.93 -15.00
CA ALA A 338 -12.03 -13.91 -16.13
C ALA A 338 -12.72 -13.58 -17.47
N ASP A 339 -13.89 -14.15 -17.70
CA ASP A 339 -14.66 -13.92 -18.93
C ASP A 339 -15.22 -12.48 -18.98
N ILE A 340 -15.60 -11.88 -17.84
CA ILE A 340 -15.95 -10.45 -17.71
C ILE A 340 -14.73 -9.56 -17.98
N MET A 341 -13.66 -9.73 -17.18
CA MET A 341 -12.46 -8.88 -17.24
C MET A 341 -11.80 -8.91 -18.62
N LYS A 342 -11.87 -10.05 -19.32
CA LYS A 342 -11.39 -10.19 -20.70
C LYS A 342 -12.10 -9.24 -21.67
N LYS A 343 -13.40 -8.98 -21.49
CA LYS A 343 -14.13 -8.00 -22.32
C LYS A 343 -13.71 -6.58 -21.93
N VAL A 344 -13.72 -6.27 -20.63
CA VAL A 344 -13.33 -4.96 -20.08
C VAL A 344 -11.96 -4.50 -20.61
N ILE A 345 -10.94 -5.36 -20.56
CA ILE A 345 -9.57 -5.01 -21.00
C ILE A 345 -9.33 -5.16 -22.52
N SER A 346 -10.32 -5.63 -23.29
CA SER A 346 -10.18 -5.82 -24.74
C SER A 346 -10.36 -4.53 -25.55
N ARG A 347 -10.80 -3.44 -24.92
CA ARG A 347 -10.94 -2.12 -25.54
C ARG A 347 -9.62 -1.72 -26.22
N LYS A 348 -9.73 -1.25 -27.46
CA LYS A 348 -8.61 -0.64 -28.19
C LYS A 348 -8.68 0.88 -27.99
N PRO A 349 -7.54 1.57 -27.78
CA PRO A 349 -7.52 3.02 -27.68
C PRO A 349 -8.11 3.68 -28.92
N ASN A 350 -8.95 4.71 -28.74
CA ASN A 350 -9.35 5.59 -29.83
C ASN A 350 -8.09 6.18 -30.49
N LYS A 351 -7.95 6.02 -31.81
CA LYS A 351 -6.72 6.39 -32.55
C LYS A 351 -6.47 7.91 -32.62
N ASN A 352 -7.47 8.72 -32.31
CA ASN A 352 -7.40 10.17 -32.39
C ASN A 352 -6.67 10.77 -31.18
N ILE A 353 -6.69 10.13 -30.01
CA ILE A 353 -5.96 10.60 -28.80
C ILE A 353 -4.46 10.81 -29.09
N PHE A 354 -3.88 9.98 -29.96
CA PHE A 354 -2.46 10.01 -30.35
C PHE A 354 -2.04 11.32 -31.07
N GLN A 355 -2.99 12.11 -31.56
CA GLN A 355 -2.76 13.43 -32.17
C GLN A 355 -2.58 14.56 -31.15
N PHE A 356 -2.88 14.26 -29.88
CA PHE A 356 -2.78 15.17 -28.73
C PHE A 356 -1.73 14.71 -27.72
N PHE A 357 -0.93 13.70 -28.05
CA PHE A 357 0.16 13.24 -27.19
C PHE A 357 1.33 14.24 -27.26
N PRO A 358 2.16 14.38 -26.21
CA PRO A 358 3.23 15.36 -26.21
C PRO A 358 4.27 15.18 -27.32
N LYS A 359 4.89 16.30 -27.71
CA LYS A 359 5.94 16.40 -28.73
C LYS A 359 7.15 15.51 -28.39
N THR A 360 7.46 15.37 -27.10
CA THR A 360 8.57 14.58 -26.54
C THR A 360 8.09 13.73 -25.36
N GLU A 361 8.90 12.78 -24.91
CA GLU A 361 8.58 11.97 -23.72
C GLU A 361 8.54 12.85 -22.44
N PRO A 362 7.39 12.94 -21.75
CA PRO A 362 7.17 13.80 -20.58
C PRO A 362 7.89 13.27 -19.33
N LEU A 363 7.80 13.98 -18.19
CA LEU A 363 8.40 13.53 -16.93
C LEU A 363 7.70 12.28 -16.38
N ALA A 364 6.38 12.24 -16.49
CA ALA A 364 5.59 11.04 -16.26
C ALA A 364 4.38 10.97 -17.20
N TYR A 365 3.87 9.76 -17.42
CA TYR A 365 2.61 9.54 -18.10
C TYR A 365 1.90 8.28 -17.61
N LEU A 366 0.58 8.27 -17.68
CA LEU A 366 -0.22 7.06 -17.55
C LEU A 366 -1.35 7.08 -18.59
N SER A 367 -1.68 5.92 -19.14
CA SER A 367 -2.63 5.77 -20.24
C SER A 367 -3.36 4.44 -20.05
N TYR A 368 -4.70 4.47 -19.98
CA TYR A 368 -5.50 3.26 -19.81
C TYR A 368 -6.75 3.27 -20.71
N HIS A 369 -7.15 2.06 -21.10
CA HIS A 369 -8.22 1.80 -22.05
C HIS A 369 -9.04 0.62 -21.55
N LEU A 370 -10.21 0.90 -21.00
CA LEU A 370 -11.14 -0.08 -20.45
C LEU A 370 -12.51 0.15 -21.08
N SER A 371 -13.28 -0.90 -21.35
CA SER A 371 -14.65 -0.74 -21.83
C SER A 371 -15.56 -0.31 -20.69
N THR A 372 -15.92 0.98 -20.63
CA THR A 372 -16.93 1.49 -19.66
C THR A 372 -18.25 0.74 -19.79
N GLU A 373 -18.66 0.42 -21.02
CA GLU A 373 -19.88 -0.36 -21.30
C GLU A 373 -19.85 -1.73 -20.61
N GLU A 374 -18.74 -2.47 -20.72
CA GLU A 374 -18.61 -3.78 -20.06
C GLU A 374 -18.40 -3.63 -18.55
N ILE A 375 -17.82 -2.53 -18.06
CA ILE A 375 -17.77 -2.26 -16.62
C ILE A 375 -19.19 -2.05 -16.08
N LEU A 376 -20.00 -1.21 -16.73
CA LEU A 376 -21.37 -0.93 -16.32
C LEU A 376 -22.27 -2.18 -16.41
N LYS A 377 -22.28 -2.86 -17.57
CA LYS A 377 -23.09 -4.08 -17.79
C LYS A 377 -22.77 -5.23 -16.84
N ASN A 378 -21.55 -5.28 -16.29
CA ASN A 378 -21.14 -6.31 -15.33
C ASN A 378 -20.89 -5.70 -13.93
N TYR A 379 -21.30 -4.45 -13.67
CA TYR A 379 -21.03 -3.73 -12.43
C TYR A 379 -21.54 -4.45 -11.18
N PRO A 380 -22.77 -5.04 -11.15
CA PRO A 380 -23.21 -5.83 -10.02
C PRO A 380 -22.28 -7.02 -9.72
N SER A 381 -21.83 -7.73 -10.75
CA SER A 381 -20.92 -8.89 -10.61
C SER A 381 -19.49 -8.50 -10.20
N LEU A 382 -19.02 -7.32 -10.62
CA LEU A 382 -17.73 -6.77 -10.20
C LEU A 382 -17.78 -6.27 -8.74
N ILE A 383 -18.91 -5.70 -8.31
CA ILE A 383 -19.13 -5.26 -6.93
C ILE A 383 -19.39 -6.42 -5.98
N GLU A 384 -20.03 -7.52 -6.43
CA GLU A 384 -20.24 -8.72 -5.62
C GLU A 384 -18.92 -9.18 -4.97
N GLN A 385 -17.80 -9.14 -5.71
CA GLN A 385 -16.47 -9.48 -5.19
C GLN A 385 -16.03 -8.60 -3.99
N SER A 386 -16.29 -7.30 -4.05
CA SER A 386 -15.82 -6.34 -3.03
C SER A 386 -16.70 -6.36 -1.77
N PHE A 387 -17.95 -6.80 -1.89
CA PHE A 387 -18.95 -6.73 -0.82
C PHE A 387 -19.41 -8.10 -0.30
N SER A 388 -19.11 -9.23 -0.97
CA SER A 388 -19.38 -10.59 -0.47
C SER A 388 -18.75 -10.88 0.90
N ASN A 389 -17.69 -10.15 1.20
CA ASN A 389 -16.84 -10.28 2.38
C ASN A 389 -17.24 -9.29 3.49
N LEU A 390 -18.27 -8.46 3.28
CA LEU A 390 -18.81 -7.54 4.28
C LEU A 390 -20.12 -8.09 4.87
N PRO A 391 -20.43 -7.85 6.17
CA PRO A 391 -21.63 -8.36 6.84
C PRO A 391 -22.91 -7.58 6.47
N ILE A 392 -23.03 -7.14 5.22
CA ILE A 392 -24.20 -6.44 4.71
C ILE A 392 -25.27 -7.47 4.32
N LYS A 393 -26.53 -7.21 4.67
CA LYS A 393 -27.64 -8.07 4.24
C LYS A 393 -27.73 -8.07 2.71
N LYS A 394 -27.40 -9.20 2.08
CA LYS A 394 -27.37 -9.37 0.61
C LYS A 394 -28.60 -8.76 -0.10
N TYR A 395 -29.79 -9.00 0.44
CA TYR A 395 -31.06 -8.42 -0.06
C TYR A 395 -31.07 -6.89 -0.24
N GLY A 396 -30.40 -6.12 0.63
CA GLY A 396 -30.32 -4.67 0.52
C GLY A 396 -29.32 -4.21 -0.54
N LEU A 397 -28.24 -4.97 -0.74
CA LEU A 397 -27.26 -4.72 -1.80
C LEU A 397 -27.84 -5.08 -3.17
N ASP A 398 -28.51 -6.23 -3.28
CA ASP A 398 -29.17 -6.69 -4.50
C ASP A 398 -30.20 -5.65 -4.98
N ILE A 399 -31.09 -5.16 -4.10
CA ILE A 399 -32.06 -4.10 -4.44
C ILE A 399 -31.39 -2.79 -4.88
N ALA A 400 -30.31 -2.39 -4.22
CA ALA A 400 -29.58 -1.16 -4.58
C ALA A 400 -28.89 -1.27 -5.94
N LEU A 401 -28.34 -2.45 -6.27
CA LEU A 401 -27.72 -2.73 -7.56
C LEU A 401 -28.76 -2.85 -8.68
N ASP A 402 -29.87 -3.56 -8.45
CA ASP A 402 -30.99 -3.66 -9.38
C ASP A 402 -31.59 -2.28 -9.69
N LEU A 403 -31.74 -1.41 -8.68
CA LEU A 403 -32.22 -0.04 -8.86
C LEU A 403 -31.24 0.80 -9.69
N MET A 404 -29.93 0.67 -9.43
CA MET A 404 -28.89 1.36 -10.20
C MET A 404 -28.89 0.94 -11.67
N THR A 405 -28.92 -0.36 -11.98
CA THR A 405 -28.98 -0.86 -13.38
C THR A 405 -30.32 -0.56 -14.05
N THR A 406 -31.42 -0.47 -13.28
CA THR A 406 -32.74 -0.08 -13.84
C THR A 406 -32.79 1.40 -14.25
N ILE A 407 -32.05 2.27 -13.55
CA ILE A 407 -32.03 3.72 -13.82
C ILE A 407 -30.99 4.09 -14.90
N VAL A 408 -29.89 3.35 -14.99
CA VAL A 408 -28.73 3.68 -15.84
C VAL A 408 -28.75 2.84 -17.11
N ASP A 409 -29.12 3.45 -18.25
CA ASP A 409 -28.87 2.88 -19.58
C ASP A 409 -27.34 2.76 -19.77
N GLU A 410 -26.79 1.55 -19.67
CA GLU A 410 -25.34 1.33 -19.65
C GLU A 410 -24.69 1.65 -21.00
N GLU A 411 -25.41 1.47 -22.12
CA GLU A 411 -24.89 1.77 -23.45
C GLU A 411 -24.84 3.29 -23.67
N ALA A 412 -25.93 4.01 -23.37
CA ALA A 412 -25.94 5.47 -23.47
C ALA A 412 -24.95 6.11 -22.48
N THR A 413 -24.85 5.58 -21.25
CA THR A 413 -23.96 6.09 -20.20
C THR A 413 -22.50 5.82 -20.53
N ALA A 414 -22.17 4.68 -21.15
CA ALA A 414 -20.80 4.40 -21.59
C ALA A 414 -20.30 5.39 -22.66
N THR A 415 -21.18 5.93 -23.51
CA THR A 415 -20.77 6.97 -24.48
C THR A 415 -20.42 8.31 -23.83
N LEU A 416 -20.82 8.55 -22.57
CA LEU A 416 -20.47 9.78 -21.85
C LEU A 416 -18.96 9.83 -21.55
N LEU A 417 -18.37 8.67 -21.20
CA LEU A 417 -16.93 8.46 -20.99
C LEU A 417 -16.57 7.06 -21.51
N ASP A 418 -16.00 6.97 -22.71
CA ASP A 418 -15.85 5.66 -23.38
C ASP A 418 -14.82 4.73 -22.71
N GLY A 419 -14.03 5.26 -21.77
CA GLY A 419 -13.04 4.55 -20.97
C GLY A 419 -11.61 4.60 -21.53
N ASP A 420 -11.34 5.51 -22.48
CA ASP A 420 -9.99 5.95 -22.81
C ASP A 420 -9.60 7.12 -21.89
N PHE A 421 -8.51 6.97 -21.15
CA PHE A 421 -7.96 7.97 -20.23
C PHE A 421 -6.46 8.09 -20.47
N THR A 422 -5.91 9.30 -20.52
CA THR A 422 -4.46 9.51 -20.54
C THR A 422 -4.07 10.79 -19.82
N LEU A 423 -3.11 10.70 -18.90
CA LEU A 423 -2.54 11.84 -18.17
C LEU A 423 -1.04 11.95 -18.47
N PHE A 424 -0.60 13.16 -18.76
CA PHE A 424 0.79 13.54 -18.98
C PHE A 424 1.19 14.58 -17.93
N PHE A 425 2.35 14.36 -17.31
CA PHE A 425 2.99 15.32 -16.42
C PHE A 425 4.28 15.82 -17.07
N HIS A 426 4.26 17.06 -17.54
CA HIS A 426 5.27 17.62 -18.44
C HIS A 426 6.40 18.34 -17.73
N GLY A 427 6.11 18.95 -16.57
CA GLY A 427 7.00 19.90 -15.93
C GLY A 427 6.43 20.45 -14.63
N ILE A 428 7.20 21.32 -14.01
CA ILE A 428 6.81 22.17 -12.88
C ILE A 428 7.26 23.57 -13.26
N GLU A 429 6.43 24.58 -13.01
CA GLU A 429 6.78 25.99 -13.21
C GLU A 429 6.67 26.78 -11.91
N LYS A 430 7.53 27.80 -11.78
CA LYS A 430 7.39 28.84 -10.76
C LYS A 430 6.35 29.86 -11.22
N TYR A 431 5.58 30.39 -10.27
CA TYR A 431 4.73 31.56 -10.48
C TYR A 431 4.73 32.43 -9.24
N ASP A 432 4.62 33.74 -9.44
CA ASP A 432 4.53 34.69 -8.34
C ASP A 432 3.08 34.77 -7.86
N TYR A 433 2.90 34.70 -6.54
CA TYR A 433 1.61 34.78 -5.86
C TYR A 433 1.63 35.96 -4.89
N THR A 434 0.87 37.00 -5.23
CA THR A 434 0.65 38.17 -4.39
C THR A 434 -0.57 37.94 -3.51
N TYR A 435 -0.43 38.18 -2.21
CA TYR A 435 -1.50 38.15 -1.22
C TYR A 435 -1.43 39.36 -0.31
N LYS A 436 -2.58 39.77 0.23
CA LYS A 436 -2.63 40.77 1.30
C LYS A 436 -2.23 40.12 2.62
N SER A 437 -1.28 40.74 3.30
CA SER A 437 -0.89 40.47 4.68
C SER A 437 -1.20 41.71 5.50
N VAL A 438 -1.42 41.53 6.80
CA VAL A 438 -1.21 42.61 7.76
C VAL A 438 0.29 42.65 8.08
N ASP A 439 0.83 43.85 8.22
CA ASP A 439 2.04 44.18 8.99
C ASP A 439 1.69 45.33 9.95
N TYR A 440 2.60 45.70 10.83
CA TYR A 440 2.44 46.82 11.76
C TYR A 440 3.36 47.98 11.36
N ASP A 441 2.89 49.22 11.50
CA ASP A 441 3.73 50.41 11.33
C ASP A 441 4.53 50.77 12.59
N ASP A 442 5.25 51.90 12.56
CA ASP A 442 6.09 52.36 13.68
C ASP A 442 5.29 52.70 14.95
N ASP A 443 3.97 52.95 14.82
CA ASP A 443 3.03 53.22 15.92
C ASP A 443 2.25 51.96 16.34
N TYR A 444 2.57 50.79 15.78
CA TYR A 444 1.91 49.48 15.95
C TYR A 444 0.47 49.39 15.39
N GLU A 445 0.09 50.25 14.45
CA GLU A 445 -1.21 50.16 13.77
C GLU A 445 -1.17 49.15 12.60
N GLU A 446 -2.29 48.46 12.36
CA GLU A 446 -2.39 47.43 11.32
C GLU A 446 -2.44 48.05 9.91
N ILE A 447 -1.43 47.73 9.09
CA ILE A 447 -1.35 48.15 7.69
C ILE A 447 -1.52 46.96 6.72
N GLU A 448 -2.45 47.09 5.78
CA GLU A 448 -2.54 46.14 4.65
C GLU A 448 -1.33 46.30 3.72
N VAL A 449 -0.54 45.23 3.57
CA VAL A 449 0.61 45.18 2.67
C VAL A 449 0.48 44.03 1.67
N GLU A 450 0.81 44.29 0.40
CA GLU A 450 0.86 43.24 -0.63
C GLU A 450 2.21 42.51 -0.56
N LYS A 451 2.19 41.27 -0.07
CA LYS A 451 3.36 40.39 -0.05
C LYS A 451 3.31 39.46 -1.25
N THR A 452 4.42 39.33 -1.97
CA THR A 452 4.55 38.41 -3.12
C THR A 452 5.51 37.29 -2.76
N ILE A 453 5.04 36.04 -2.89
CA ILE A 453 5.82 34.82 -2.68
C ILE A 453 5.89 34.01 -3.97
N SER A 454 7.04 33.39 -4.23
CA SER A 454 7.18 32.47 -5.35
C SER A 454 6.62 31.11 -4.96
N LYS A 455 5.63 30.61 -5.70
CA LYS A 455 5.03 29.27 -5.55
C LYS A 455 5.36 28.43 -6.79
N THR A 456 5.16 27.12 -6.71
CA THR A 456 5.28 26.20 -7.85
C THR A 456 3.96 25.53 -8.18
N ARG A 457 3.79 25.10 -9.43
CA ARG A 457 2.61 24.31 -9.85
C ARG A 457 2.95 23.28 -10.93
N PRO A 458 2.19 22.16 -11.00
CA PRO A 458 2.39 21.13 -12.01
C PRO A 458 1.95 21.59 -13.41
N ILE A 459 2.72 21.27 -14.45
CA ILE A 459 2.30 21.39 -15.84
C ILE A 459 1.84 20.01 -16.32
N PHE A 460 0.58 19.89 -16.78
CA PHE A 460 -0.02 18.62 -17.16
C PHE A 460 -0.96 18.74 -18.35
N SER A 461 -1.23 17.60 -19.01
CA SER A 461 -2.34 17.45 -19.94
C SER A 461 -3.09 16.17 -19.63
N PHE A 462 -4.41 16.24 -19.69
CA PHE A 462 -5.34 15.16 -19.45
C PHE A 462 -6.24 14.96 -20.67
N ILE A 463 -6.41 13.73 -21.12
CA ILE A 463 -7.15 13.37 -22.32
C ILE A 463 -8.16 12.28 -21.98
N VAL A 464 -9.41 12.47 -22.42
CA VAL A 464 -10.47 11.46 -22.38
C VAL A 464 -11.21 11.41 -23.70
N THR A 465 -12.01 10.37 -23.91
CA THR A 465 -12.97 10.31 -25.02
C THR A 465 -14.42 10.20 -24.56
N SER A 466 -15.31 10.82 -25.33
CA SER A 466 -16.75 10.85 -25.14
C SER A 466 -17.42 10.83 -26.52
N THR A 467 -17.88 9.64 -26.95
CA THR A 467 -18.64 9.48 -28.21
C THR A 467 -20.07 9.99 -28.12
N HIS A 468 -20.57 10.35 -26.94
CA HIS A 468 -21.95 10.84 -26.78
C HIS A 468 -22.16 12.15 -27.57
N PRO A 469 -23.05 12.20 -28.59
CA PRO A 469 -23.07 13.25 -29.60
C PRO A 469 -23.20 14.69 -29.10
N LYS A 470 -23.73 14.89 -27.89
CA LYS A 470 -24.05 16.21 -27.32
C LYS A 470 -23.56 16.44 -25.88
N MET A 471 -22.91 15.48 -25.23
CA MET A 471 -22.61 15.60 -23.77
C MET A 471 -21.49 16.61 -23.55
N SER A 472 -20.36 16.38 -24.19
CA SER A 472 -19.18 17.24 -24.15
C SER A 472 -19.50 18.68 -24.56
N ALA A 473 -20.27 18.84 -25.64
CA ALA A 473 -20.82 20.13 -26.08
C ALA A 473 -21.61 20.83 -24.96
N LYS A 474 -22.66 20.18 -24.45
CA LYS A 474 -23.56 20.77 -23.44
C LYS A 474 -22.85 21.13 -22.13
N LEU A 475 -21.87 20.33 -21.69
CA LEU A 475 -21.11 20.64 -20.48
C LEU A 475 -20.23 21.87 -20.66
N LEU A 476 -19.57 22.01 -21.81
CA LEU A 476 -18.76 23.18 -22.13
C LEU A 476 -19.64 24.43 -22.29
N ASP A 477 -20.76 24.33 -23.00
CA ASP A 477 -21.74 25.41 -23.16
C ASP A 477 -22.36 25.83 -21.81
N LEU A 478 -22.64 24.87 -20.93
CA LEU A 478 -23.10 25.15 -19.56
C LEU A 478 -22.02 25.86 -18.74
N GLY A 479 -20.76 25.43 -18.83
CA GLY A 479 -19.63 26.08 -18.18
C GLY A 479 -19.46 27.54 -18.63
N VAL A 480 -19.64 27.83 -19.92
CA VAL A 480 -19.66 29.20 -20.46
C VAL A 480 -20.87 29.98 -19.94
N LYS A 481 -22.08 29.39 -19.96
CA LYS A 481 -23.30 30.03 -19.46
C LYS A 481 -23.22 30.38 -17.97
N GLN A 482 -22.58 29.54 -17.16
CA GLN A 482 -22.34 29.76 -15.73
C GLN A 482 -21.09 30.62 -15.44
N LYS A 483 -20.42 31.16 -16.47
CA LYS A 483 -19.20 31.99 -16.35
C LYS A 483 -18.01 31.29 -15.66
N VAL A 484 -18.02 29.96 -15.63
CA VAL A 484 -16.93 29.11 -15.13
C VAL A 484 -15.87 28.90 -16.22
N LEU A 485 -16.31 28.85 -17.48
CA LEU A 485 -15.48 28.83 -18.67
C LEU A 485 -15.62 30.13 -19.47
N THR A 486 -14.55 30.54 -20.16
CA THR A 486 -14.62 31.46 -21.30
C THR A 486 -14.29 30.70 -22.58
N LEU A 487 -14.75 31.19 -23.74
CA LEU A 487 -14.44 30.61 -25.05
C LEU A 487 -13.67 31.62 -25.88
N ASP A 488 -12.46 31.26 -26.31
CA ASP A 488 -11.53 32.12 -27.03
C ASP A 488 -10.90 31.32 -28.18
N ASN A 489 -11.13 31.76 -29.42
CA ASN A 489 -10.60 31.12 -30.64
C ASN A 489 -10.82 29.58 -30.73
N GLY A 490 -11.96 29.08 -30.23
CA GLY A 490 -12.30 27.66 -30.23
C GLY A 490 -11.72 26.85 -29.06
N VAL A 491 -10.94 27.49 -28.17
CA VAL A 491 -10.41 26.90 -26.94
C VAL A 491 -11.24 27.42 -25.76
N TYR A 492 -11.75 26.51 -24.94
CA TYR A 492 -12.43 26.88 -23.70
C TYR A 492 -11.38 27.05 -22.60
N LYS A 493 -11.48 28.08 -21.75
CA LYS A 493 -10.55 28.36 -20.66
C LYS A 493 -11.28 28.32 -19.33
N LEU A 494 -10.84 27.47 -18.41
CA LEU A 494 -11.31 27.47 -17.02
C LEU A 494 -10.71 28.67 -16.29
N LYS A 495 -11.52 29.35 -15.47
CA LYS A 495 -11.04 30.44 -14.60
C LYS A 495 -9.78 30.00 -13.85
N LYS A 496 -8.70 30.78 -14.00
CA LYS A 496 -7.39 30.53 -13.40
C LYS A 496 -7.51 30.27 -11.90
N THR A 497 -6.95 29.15 -11.44
CA THR A 497 -6.75 28.86 -10.01
C THR A 497 -5.28 29.02 -9.65
N GLU A 498 -4.95 29.12 -8.35
CA GLU A 498 -3.57 29.04 -7.89
C GLU A 498 -2.93 27.68 -8.22
N GLN A 499 -3.63 26.59 -7.85
CA GLN A 499 -3.10 25.22 -7.88
C GLN A 499 -2.83 24.72 -9.30
N THR A 500 -3.67 25.09 -10.27
CA THR A 500 -3.61 24.56 -11.64
C THR A 500 -3.27 25.61 -12.70
N GLY A 501 -3.29 26.90 -12.37
CA GLY A 501 -3.22 27.97 -13.37
C GLY A 501 -4.49 28.06 -14.22
N GLU A 502 -4.37 28.57 -15.44
CA GLU A 502 -5.43 28.53 -16.45
C GLU A 502 -5.42 27.16 -17.14
N ILE A 503 -6.54 26.45 -17.13
CA ILE A 503 -6.70 25.19 -17.87
C ILE A 503 -7.41 25.49 -19.18
N SER A 504 -6.73 25.26 -20.29
CA SER A 504 -7.31 25.22 -21.63
C SER A 504 -7.97 23.86 -21.88
N ILE A 505 -9.14 23.87 -22.52
CA ILE A 505 -9.92 22.70 -22.90
C ILE A 505 -10.18 22.75 -24.40
N ILE A 506 -9.74 21.71 -25.11
CA ILE A 506 -9.98 21.50 -26.54
C ILE A 506 -10.92 20.31 -26.70
N ARG A 507 -11.85 20.44 -27.64
CA ARG A 507 -12.73 19.35 -28.08
C ARG A 507 -12.53 19.14 -29.58
N ASP A 508 -12.14 17.93 -29.98
CA ASP A 508 -12.02 17.53 -31.38
C ASP A 508 -12.66 16.15 -31.60
N GLY A 509 -13.80 16.14 -32.29
CA GLY A 509 -14.66 14.96 -32.41
C GLY A 509 -15.03 14.39 -31.03
N ASP A 510 -14.64 13.13 -30.81
CA ASP A 510 -14.85 12.39 -29.56
C ASP A 510 -13.79 12.70 -28.49
N VAL A 511 -12.70 13.42 -28.82
CA VAL A 511 -11.56 13.65 -27.92
C VAL A 511 -11.75 14.96 -27.15
N LEU A 512 -11.56 14.90 -25.83
CA LEU A 512 -11.44 16.05 -24.95
C LEU A 512 -10.03 16.12 -24.37
N VAL A 513 -9.41 17.30 -24.43
CA VAL A 513 -8.07 17.56 -23.90
C VAL A 513 -8.14 18.73 -22.93
N PHE A 514 -7.73 18.52 -21.69
CA PHE A 514 -7.64 19.51 -20.63
C PHE A 514 -6.16 19.74 -20.30
N SER A 515 -5.64 20.97 -20.37
CA SER A 515 -4.23 21.22 -20.09
C SER A 515 -3.93 22.67 -19.72
N ASN A 516 -3.02 22.86 -18.76
CA ASN A 516 -2.37 24.14 -18.48
C ASN A 516 -1.01 24.30 -19.20
N GLY A 517 -0.67 23.36 -20.10
CA GLY A 517 0.60 23.30 -20.83
C GLY A 517 0.39 22.86 -22.28
N MET A 518 -0.50 23.52 -23.00
CA MET A 518 -0.90 23.12 -24.36
C MET A 518 0.28 23.07 -25.34
N ASP A 519 1.30 23.91 -25.13
CA ASP A 519 2.53 23.94 -25.94
C ASP A 519 3.36 22.65 -25.90
N TYR A 520 3.15 21.78 -24.91
CA TYR A 520 3.80 20.47 -24.86
C TYR A 520 3.18 19.47 -25.85
N LEU A 521 1.94 19.70 -26.29
CA LEU A 521 1.18 18.78 -27.15
C LEU A 521 1.46 19.00 -28.64
N THR A 522 1.31 17.94 -29.44
CA THR A 522 1.58 17.96 -30.88
C THR A 522 0.54 18.68 -31.74
N ASN A 523 -0.58 19.12 -31.15
CA ASN A 523 -1.65 19.89 -31.80
C ASN A 523 -2.07 19.33 -33.19
N GLY A 524 -2.44 18.03 -33.23
CA GLY A 524 -2.89 17.34 -34.44
C GLY A 524 -1.85 16.40 -35.08
N ALA A 525 -0.55 16.62 -34.82
CA ALA A 525 0.53 15.77 -35.37
C ALA A 525 0.80 14.52 -34.50
N ARG A 526 1.50 13.52 -35.06
CA ARG A 526 2.05 12.38 -34.29
C ARG A 526 3.54 12.55 -34.05
N SER A 527 3.96 12.48 -32.78
CA SER A 527 5.36 12.43 -32.37
C SER A 527 5.92 10.99 -32.34
N ASP A 528 7.24 10.86 -32.30
CA ASP A 528 7.90 9.57 -32.04
C ASP A 528 7.49 8.96 -30.69
N PHE A 529 7.26 9.81 -29.69
CA PHE A 529 6.70 9.42 -28.40
C PHE A 529 5.28 8.82 -28.57
N SER A 530 4.41 9.49 -29.32
CA SER A 530 3.06 9.00 -29.64
C SER A 530 3.10 7.64 -30.36
N ASN A 531 4.00 7.48 -31.34
CA ASN A 531 4.19 6.21 -32.05
C ASN A 531 4.71 5.09 -31.14
N LYS A 532 5.64 5.38 -30.22
CA LYS A 532 6.14 4.44 -29.19
C LYS A 532 4.99 3.96 -28.29
N VAL A 533 4.24 4.88 -27.69
CA VAL A 533 3.14 4.52 -26.77
C VAL A 533 2.01 3.80 -27.50
N SER A 534 1.65 4.22 -28.72
CA SER A 534 0.65 3.51 -29.54
C SER A 534 1.05 2.06 -29.84
N LYS A 535 2.35 1.80 -30.08
CA LYS A 535 2.88 0.43 -30.26
C LYS A 535 2.78 -0.40 -28.97
N ASP A 536 3.09 0.18 -27.80
CA ASP A 536 2.95 -0.54 -26.54
C ASP A 536 1.47 -0.80 -26.19
N LEU A 537 0.57 0.16 -26.43
CA LEU A 537 -0.88 0.01 -26.21
C LEU A 537 -1.53 -1.03 -27.12
N SER A 538 -0.91 -1.39 -28.25
CA SER A 538 -1.39 -2.51 -29.07
C SER A 538 -1.35 -3.87 -28.33
N LYS A 539 -0.56 -3.97 -27.24
CA LYS A 539 -0.38 -5.17 -26.42
C LYS A 539 -0.81 -5.01 -24.96
N ASN A 540 -1.10 -3.78 -24.54
CA ASN A 540 -1.34 -3.43 -23.14
C ASN A 540 -2.55 -2.51 -23.03
N ASN A 541 -3.45 -2.77 -22.07
CA ASN A 541 -4.62 -1.92 -21.82
C ASN A 541 -4.30 -0.80 -20.80
N PHE A 542 -3.20 -0.91 -20.07
CA PHE A 542 -2.64 0.14 -19.21
C PHE A 542 -1.13 0.26 -19.44
N ILE A 543 -0.62 1.48 -19.50
CA ILE A 543 0.81 1.80 -19.41
C ILE A 543 1.01 2.97 -18.45
N GLY A 544 2.00 2.88 -17.57
CA GLY A 544 2.54 4.00 -16.81
C GLY A 544 4.05 4.14 -17.00
N ASN A 545 4.57 5.35 -16.95
CA ASN A 545 6.01 5.61 -16.85
C ASN A 545 6.28 6.84 -15.99
N ILE A 546 7.33 6.78 -15.15
CA ILE A 546 7.87 7.93 -14.44
C ILE A 546 9.37 7.97 -14.70
N ASN A 547 9.85 9.02 -15.38
CA ASN A 547 11.28 9.26 -15.57
C ASN A 547 11.87 9.91 -14.32
N ILE A 548 12.24 9.07 -13.34
CA ILE A 548 12.78 9.47 -12.03
C ILE A 548 13.89 10.53 -12.19
N GLY A 549 14.84 10.28 -13.09
CA GLY A 549 15.99 11.15 -13.31
C GLY A 549 15.61 12.55 -13.79
N LYS A 550 14.69 12.67 -14.75
CA LYS A 550 14.18 13.97 -15.21
C LYS A 550 13.25 14.61 -14.18
N PHE A 551 12.36 13.84 -13.56
CA PHE A 551 11.36 14.32 -12.59
C PHE A 551 12.03 15.02 -11.42
N ILE A 552 13.00 14.35 -10.77
CA ILE A 552 13.71 14.92 -9.63
C ILE A 552 14.53 16.15 -10.04
N LYS A 553 15.12 16.16 -11.24
CA LYS A 553 15.88 17.32 -11.74
C LYS A 553 14.99 18.52 -12.05
N ALA A 554 13.78 18.31 -12.56
CA ALA A 554 12.78 19.38 -12.71
C ALA A 554 12.34 19.93 -11.35
N TYR A 555 12.03 19.04 -10.39
CA TYR A 555 11.67 19.43 -9.02
C TYR A 555 12.79 20.23 -8.32
N MET A 556 14.06 19.82 -8.47
CA MET A 556 15.23 20.56 -7.96
C MET A 556 15.49 21.91 -8.64
N GLN A 557 14.93 22.17 -9.83
CA GLN A 557 15.01 23.49 -10.48
C GLN A 557 13.94 24.45 -9.96
N THR A 558 12.85 23.91 -9.38
CA THR A 558 11.73 24.70 -8.88
C THR A 558 11.74 24.84 -7.35
N GLU A 559 12.22 23.83 -6.61
CA GLU A 559 12.21 23.79 -5.15
C GLU A 559 13.61 23.76 -4.53
N GLU A 560 13.78 24.48 -3.42
CA GLU A 560 15.03 24.47 -2.64
C GLU A 560 15.04 23.30 -1.65
N LEU A 561 15.69 22.20 -2.02
CA LEU A 561 15.73 21.00 -1.18
C LEU A 561 16.75 21.08 -0.02
N GLY A 562 17.48 22.19 0.10
CA GLY A 562 18.51 22.40 1.12
C GLY A 562 19.48 21.22 1.23
N GLN A 563 19.58 20.65 2.44
CA GLN A 563 20.43 19.49 2.74
C GLN A 563 20.06 18.22 1.93
N ASN A 564 18.80 18.08 1.48
CA ASN A 564 18.34 16.93 0.71
C ASN A 564 18.74 16.98 -0.77
N THR A 565 19.29 18.10 -1.27
CA THR A 565 19.69 18.27 -2.68
C THR A 565 20.65 17.18 -3.15
N ALA A 566 21.64 16.80 -2.34
CA ALA A 566 22.60 15.75 -2.68
C ALA A 566 21.95 14.35 -2.71
N LYS A 567 21.04 14.06 -1.77
CA LYS A 567 20.25 12.82 -1.72
C LYS A 567 19.35 12.70 -2.96
N ALA A 568 18.61 13.76 -3.30
CA ALA A 568 17.79 13.84 -4.51
C ALA A 568 18.62 13.65 -5.79
N LEU A 569 19.74 14.36 -5.92
CA LEU A 569 20.64 14.22 -7.07
C LEU A 569 21.17 12.79 -7.23
N ARG A 570 21.54 12.12 -6.13
CA ARG A 570 21.98 10.72 -6.13
C ARG A 570 20.90 9.78 -6.66
N VAL A 571 19.66 9.89 -6.17
CA VAL A 571 18.50 9.11 -6.68
C VAL A 571 18.31 9.37 -8.18
N SER A 572 18.31 10.63 -8.60
CA SER A 572 18.06 11.05 -9.99
C SER A 572 19.10 10.57 -11.00
N ASN A 573 20.34 10.38 -10.55
CA ASN A 573 21.42 9.87 -11.38
C ASN A 573 21.45 8.35 -11.39
N GLN A 574 20.97 7.70 -10.32
CA GLN A 574 20.95 6.24 -10.22
C GLN A 574 19.80 5.62 -11.03
N PHE A 575 18.56 6.04 -10.82
CA PHE A 575 17.41 5.42 -11.49
C PHE A 575 16.93 6.24 -12.68
N LYS A 576 16.70 5.54 -13.80
CA LYS A 576 16.24 6.11 -15.07
C LYS A 576 14.74 6.33 -15.03
N ASN A 577 13.97 5.24 -14.91
CA ASN A 577 12.53 5.27 -14.85
C ASN A 577 11.93 4.04 -14.17
N ILE A 578 10.68 4.18 -13.74
CA ILE A 578 9.78 3.06 -13.47
C ILE A 578 8.78 2.99 -14.62
N GLU A 579 8.53 1.78 -15.14
CA GLU A 579 7.55 1.48 -16.17
C GLU A 579 6.56 0.41 -15.68
N LEU A 580 5.26 0.65 -15.80
CA LEU A 580 4.20 -0.30 -15.51
C LEU A 580 3.45 -0.63 -16.81
N LYS A 581 3.20 -1.92 -17.07
CA LYS A 581 2.46 -2.40 -18.26
C LYS A 581 1.49 -3.52 -17.88
N LEU A 582 0.20 -3.34 -18.16
CA LEU A 582 -0.84 -4.36 -17.98
C LEU A 582 -1.24 -4.98 -19.32
N SER A 583 -1.19 -6.30 -19.42
CA SER A 583 -1.54 -7.06 -20.63
C SER A 583 -3.00 -6.86 -21.03
N ASN A 584 -3.28 -6.53 -22.30
CA ASN A 584 -4.65 -6.53 -22.85
C ASN A 584 -5.22 -7.93 -23.14
N LYS A 585 -4.65 -8.96 -22.50
CA LYS A 585 -5.04 -10.37 -22.65
C LYS A 585 -5.05 -11.08 -21.30
N ILE A 586 -6.12 -11.83 -21.07
CA ILE A 586 -6.24 -12.86 -20.04
C ILE A 586 -6.03 -14.22 -20.71
N SER A 587 -5.18 -15.07 -20.12
CA SER A 587 -4.86 -16.41 -20.64
C SER A 587 -4.93 -17.43 -19.50
N GLY A 588 -5.73 -18.49 -19.65
CA GLY A 588 -5.96 -19.46 -18.56
C GLY A 588 -6.47 -18.80 -17.28
N ASN A 589 -7.44 -17.88 -17.42
CA ASN A 589 -7.99 -17.03 -16.36
C ASN A 589 -6.99 -16.09 -15.65
N LYS A 590 -5.76 -15.97 -16.15
CA LYS A 590 -4.70 -15.16 -15.56
C LYS A 590 -4.44 -13.88 -16.35
N MET A 591 -4.46 -12.74 -15.66
CA MET A 591 -4.04 -11.43 -16.16
C MET A 591 -2.64 -11.12 -15.63
N LYS A 592 -1.79 -10.49 -16.46
CA LYS A 592 -0.40 -10.17 -16.12
C LYS A 592 -0.12 -8.68 -16.14
N MET A 593 0.50 -8.19 -15.07
CA MET A 593 1.10 -6.86 -14.95
C MET A 593 2.62 -7.00 -14.86
N ASN A 594 3.35 -6.07 -15.47
CA ASN A 594 4.80 -5.98 -15.38
C ASN A 594 5.17 -4.60 -14.83
N ILE A 595 5.96 -4.57 -13.76
CA ILE A 595 6.60 -3.36 -13.24
C ILE A 595 8.10 -3.50 -13.48
N ASN A 596 8.73 -2.50 -14.08
CA ASN A 596 10.16 -2.48 -14.38
C ASN A 596 10.78 -1.22 -13.76
N LEU A 597 11.78 -1.40 -12.89
CA LEU A 597 12.67 -0.32 -12.45
C LEU A 597 13.97 -0.44 -13.23
N GLN A 598 14.33 0.62 -13.96
CA GLN A 598 15.54 0.69 -14.76
C GLN A 598 16.56 1.64 -14.11
N SER A 599 17.79 1.16 -13.95
CA SER A 599 18.95 1.94 -13.54
C SER A 599 19.66 2.58 -14.75
N ASN A 600 20.37 3.68 -14.50
CA ASN A 600 21.38 4.22 -15.41
C ASN A 600 22.74 3.50 -15.29
N PHE A 601 22.92 2.67 -14.25
CA PHE A 601 24.16 1.93 -13.98
C PHE A 601 23.97 0.41 -14.18
N SER A 602 24.96 -0.24 -14.79
CA SER A 602 24.98 -1.68 -15.08
C SER A 602 26.21 -2.42 -14.50
N ASN A 603 27.02 -1.72 -13.69
CA ASN A 603 28.29 -2.24 -13.15
C ASN A 603 28.15 -3.18 -11.95
N GLN A 604 26.96 -3.24 -11.32
CA GLN A 604 26.66 -4.13 -10.20
C GLN A 604 25.16 -4.46 -10.18
N ASN A 605 24.76 -5.56 -9.53
CA ASN A 605 23.37 -5.97 -9.40
C ASN A 605 22.47 -4.85 -8.84
N ILE A 606 21.26 -4.67 -9.39
CA ILE A 606 20.37 -3.57 -8.99
C ILE A 606 19.97 -3.61 -7.50
N ILE A 607 19.93 -4.78 -6.86
CA ILE A 607 19.73 -4.86 -5.40
C ILE A 607 20.87 -4.18 -4.64
N LEU A 608 22.13 -4.43 -5.02
CA LEU A 608 23.29 -3.76 -4.39
C LEU A 608 23.24 -2.25 -4.62
N GLN A 609 22.88 -1.81 -5.83
CA GLN A 609 22.65 -0.38 -6.10
C GLN A 609 21.57 0.20 -5.16
N SER A 610 20.49 -0.54 -4.94
CA SER A 610 19.37 -0.11 -4.10
C SER A 610 19.77 -0.03 -2.62
N LEU A 611 20.58 -0.97 -2.12
CA LEU A 611 21.16 -0.92 -0.78
C LEU A 611 22.17 0.23 -0.62
N ASP A 612 23.05 0.46 -1.58
CA ASP A 612 23.96 1.62 -1.57
C ASP A 612 23.21 2.96 -1.50
N LEU A 613 22.06 3.04 -2.17
CA LEU A 613 21.22 4.23 -2.13
C LEU A 613 20.55 4.39 -0.76
N ILE A 614 20.03 3.32 -0.17
CA ILE A 614 19.41 3.34 1.18
C ILE A 614 20.46 3.70 2.25
N ASP A 615 21.71 3.27 2.11
CA ASP A 615 22.83 3.65 2.99
C ASP A 615 23.21 5.13 2.86
N TYR A 616 23.07 5.71 1.67
CA TYR A 616 23.36 7.12 1.39
C TYR A 616 22.20 8.09 1.73
N VAL A 617 20.96 7.62 1.64
CA VAL A 617 19.75 8.45 1.85
C VAL A 617 19.31 8.47 3.31
N LYS A 618 19.78 7.54 4.14
CA LYS A 618 19.76 7.67 5.60
C LYS A 618 20.72 8.79 6.03
#